data_AF-A0A9D8P2F4-F1
#
_entry.id   AF-A0A9D8P2F4-F1
#
_cell.length_a   1.000
_cell.length_b   1.000
_cell.length_c   1.000
_cell.angle_alpha   90.00
_cell.angle_beta   90.00
_cell.angle_gamma   90.00
#
_symmetry.space_group_name_H-M   'P 1'
#
loop_
_entity.id
_entity.type
_entity.pdbx_description
1 polymer ?
#
loop_
_entity_poly.entity_id
_entity_poly.type
_entity_poly.pdbx_seq_one_letter_code
_entity_poly.pdbx_strand_id
1 'polypeptide(L)'
;MSIYKAVFFCPQFVLATAFSSSVWVVYYQFNQSMVFDQISLLFVFNVMWTLLYDTQYAMADFEDDQKLQLHSSVKFLGPYVHLFNTILMIGMLMVLASLTSTLMGWMMLVVTGLLFFWQWYQLKDGYWQENAIPVFLSHMYLGGMWVFWLYAQI
;
A
#
# COMPACT_ATOMS: atom_id res chain seq x y z
N MET A 1 6.68 -14.04 23.04
CA MET A 1 5.86 -14.42 21.89
C MET A 1 4.57 -13.61 21.97
N SER A 2 4.43 -12.58 21.15
CA SER A 2 3.37 -11.56 21.33
C SER A 2 1.99 -12.12 20.95
N ILE A 3 1.00 -11.90 21.81
CA ILE A 3 -0.35 -12.51 21.81
C ILE A 3 -1.17 -12.18 20.53
N TYR A 4 -0.76 -11.20 19.74
CA TYR A 4 -1.47 -10.75 18.54
C TYR A 4 -1.48 -11.74 17.36
N LYS A 5 -0.55 -12.70 17.29
CA LYS A 5 -0.51 -13.67 16.17
C LYS A 5 -1.62 -14.72 16.19
N ALA A 6 -2.37 -14.86 17.30
CA ALA A 6 -3.35 -15.95 17.47
C ALA A 6 -4.84 -15.55 17.34
N VAL A 7 -5.18 -14.26 17.36
CA VAL A 7 -6.58 -13.80 17.55
C VAL A 7 -7.18 -13.08 16.33
N PHE A 8 -6.38 -12.50 15.43
CA PHE A 8 -6.90 -11.72 14.31
C PHE A 8 -6.63 -12.36 12.95
N PHE A 9 -7.69 -12.48 12.14
CA PHE A 9 -7.70 -13.06 10.79
C PHE A 9 -6.75 -12.34 9.80
N CYS A 10 -6.29 -11.13 10.11
CA CYS A 10 -5.19 -10.45 9.44
C CYS A 10 -4.72 -9.26 10.31
N PRO A 11 -3.72 -9.40 11.20
CA PRO A 11 -3.27 -8.30 12.07
C PRO A 11 -2.79 -7.08 11.26
N GLN A 12 -2.29 -7.31 10.05
CA GLN A 12 -1.89 -6.26 9.10
C GLN A 12 -3.05 -5.36 8.71
N PHE A 13 -4.27 -5.91 8.57
CA PHE A 13 -5.45 -5.11 8.26
C PHE A 13 -5.86 -4.19 9.41
N VAL A 14 -5.78 -4.69 10.65
CA VAL A 14 -6.08 -3.89 11.85
C VAL A 14 -5.06 -2.76 12.01
N LEU A 15 -3.78 -3.05 11.76
CA LEU A 15 -2.73 -2.03 11.79
C LEU A 15 -2.93 -0.97 10.69
N ALA A 16 -3.23 -1.40 9.46
CA ALA A 16 -3.47 -0.52 8.32
C ALA A 16 -4.64 0.43 8.56
N THR A 17 -5.75 -0.08 9.09
CA THR A 17 -6.94 0.71 9.41
C THR A 17 -6.70 1.68 10.56
N ALA A 18 -5.99 1.24 11.61
CA ALA A 18 -5.61 2.10 12.72
C ALA A 18 -4.70 3.25 12.26
N PHE A 19 -3.68 2.98 11.44
CA PHE A 19 -2.78 4.01 10.91
C PHE A 19 -3.52 5.00 9.99
N SER A 20 -4.38 4.48 9.11
CA SER A 20 -5.16 5.28 8.16
C SER A 20 -6.24 6.14 8.83
N SER A 21 -6.61 5.85 10.08
CA SER A 21 -7.62 6.62 10.82
C SER A 21 -7.26 8.09 11.03
N SER A 22 -5.97 8.43 10.92
CA SER A 22 -5.45 9.80 10.92
C SER A 22 -6.14 10.70 9.87
N VAL A 23 -6.54 10.15 8.72
CA VAL A 23 -7.28 10.87 7.67
C VAL A 23 -8.61 11.42 8.20
N TRP A 24 -9.34 10.63 9.00
CA TRP A 24 -10.60 11.06 9.61
C TRP A 24 -10.39 12.15 10.66
N VAL A 25 -9.33 12.05 11.47
CA VAL A 25 -9.00 13.06 12.48
C VAL A 25 -8.78 14.42 11.82
N VAL A 26 -8.03 14.47 10.71
CA VAL A 26 -7.81 15.70 9.95
C VAL A 26 -9.12 16.23 9.37
N TYR A 27 -9.98 15.38 8.81
CA TYR A 27 -11.28 15.79 8.28
C TYR A 27 -12.17 16.47 9.34
N TYR A 28 -12.26 15.90 10.54
CA TYR A 28 -13.02 16.51 11.64
C TYR A 28 -12.39 17.81 12.14
N GLN A 29 -11.05 17.91 12.15
CA GLN A 29 -10.34 19.12 12.57
C GLN A 29 -10.65 20.34 11.68
N PHE A 30 -10.89 20.12 10.39
CA PHE A 30 -11.20 21.18 9.42
C PHE A 30 -12.71 21.42 9.22
N ASN A 31 -13.53 21.13 10.24
CA ASN A 31 -14.98 21.34 10.25
C ASN A 31 -15.70 20.76 9.02
N GLN A 32 -15.27 19.59 8.52
CA GLN A 32 -15.90 18.93 7.38
C GLN A 32 -15.93 19.76 6.09
N SER A 33 -14.97 20.69 5.93
CA SER A 33 -14.85 21.55 4.74
C SER A 33 -14.55 20.79 3.43
N MET A 34 -14.09 19.54 3.53
CA MET A 34 -13.80 18.67 2.38
C MET A 34 -14.99 17.78 2.02
N VAL A 35 -15.06 17.32 0.76
CA VAL A 35 -16.12 16.41 0.32
C VAL A 35 -15.92 15.04 0.98
N PHE A 36 -16.94 14.54 1.68
CA PHE A 36 -16.89 13.27 2.42
C PHE A 36 -16.42 12.09 1.54
N ASP A 37 -16.91 12.02 0.30
CA ASP A 37 -16.54 10.97 -0.65
C ASP A 37 -15.03 10.95 -0.94
N GLN A 38 -14.40 12.11 -1.14
CA GLN A 38 -12.96 12.21 -1.41
C GLN A 38 -12.12 11.76 -0.20
N ILE A 39 -12.54 12.11 1.01
CA ILE A 39 -11.89 11.68 2.26
C ILE A 39 -12.00 10.17 2.46
N SER A 40 -13.18 9.60 2.18
CA SER A 40 -13.39 8.16 2.27
C SER A 40 -12.50 7.39 1.27
N LEU A 41 -12.34 7.92 0.05
CA LEU A 41 -11.44 7.36 -0.96
C LEU A 41 -9.97 7.46 -0.53
N LEU A 42 -9.55 8.59 0.04
CA LEU A 42 -8.20 8.75 0.60
C LEU A 42 -7.92 7.78 1.77
N PHE A 43 -8.92 7.53 2.62
CA PHE A 43 -8.82 6.53 3.67
C PHE A 43 -8.64 5.12 3.09
N VAL A 44 -9.48 4.73 2.12
CA VAL A 44 -9.37 3.43 1.45
C VAL A 44 -8.03 3.26 0.75
N PHE A 45 -7.56 4.31 0.06
CA PHE A 45 -6.24 4.33 -0.57
C PHE A 45 -5.12 4.08 0.44
N ASN A 46 -5.12 4.77 1.59
CA ASN A 46 -4.11 4.57 2.62
C ASN A 46 -4.13 3.15 3.18
N VAL A 47 -5.32 2.58 3.43
CA VAL A 47 -5.43 1.20 3.90
C VAL A 47 -4.86 0.22 2.86
N MET A 48 -5.19 0.39 1.57
CA MET A 48 -4.66 -0.43 0.49
C MET A 48 -3.14 -0.30 0.36
N TRP A 49 -2.61 0.92 0.46
CA TRP A 49 -1.18 1.19 0.40
C TRP A 49 -0.43 0.53 1.55
N THR A 50 -0.94 0.65 2.78
CA THR A 50 -0.37 0.00 3.96
C THR A 50 -0.36 -1.51 3.87
N LEU A 51 -1.46 -2.11 3.41
CA LEU A 51 -1.49 -3.54 3.16
C LEU A 51 -0.49 -3.98 2.09
N LEU A 52 -0.32 -3.19 1.02
CA LEU A 52 0.58 -3.50 -0.07
C LEU A 52 2.04 -3.51 0.40
N TYR A 53 2.51 -2.43 1.04
CA TYR A 53 3.90 -2.35 1.47
C TYR A 53 4.20 -3.32 2.63
N ASP A 54 3.26 -3.58 3.54
CA ASP A 54 3.44 -4.58 4.61
C ASP A 54 3.56 -5.99 4.04
N THR A 55 2.80 -6.30 2.97
CA THR A 55 2.87 -7.60 2.30
C THR A 55 4.19 -7.78 1.57
N GLN A 56 4.71 -6.71 0.95
CA GLN A 56 6.03 -6.72 0.32
C GLN A 56 7.16 -6.78 1.34
N TYR A 57 7.01 -6.15 2.50
CA TYR A 57 7.97 -6.26 3.60
C TYR A 57 7.99 -7.68 4.18
N ALA A 58 6.82 -8.30 4.37
CA ALA A 58 6.72 -9.71 4.79
C ALA A 58 7.33 -10.69 3.76
N MET A 59 7.44 -10.28 2.49
CA MET A 59 8.20 -11.01 1.48
C MET A 59 9.72 -10.89 1.69
N ALA A 60 10.24 -9.73 2.09
CA ALA A 60 11.66 -9.63 2.44
C ALA A 60 12.04 -10.54 3.62
N ASP A 61 11.17 -10.63 4.63
CA ASP A 61 11.44 -11.39 5.86
C ASP A 61 11.21 -12.91 5.74
N PHE A 62 10.74 -13.41 4.59
CA PHE A 62 10.30 -14.80 4.46
C PHE A 62 11.40 -15.85 4.70
N GLU A 63 12.62 -15.61 4.21
CA GLU A 63 13.72 -16.58 4.41
C GLU A 63 14.09 -16.73 5.87
N ASP A 64 14.10 -15.63 6.62
CA ASP A 64 14.44 -15.63 8.03
C ASP A 64 13.28 -16.16 8.88
N ASP A 65 12.04 -15.85 8.51
CA ASP A 65 10.84 -16.47 9.08
C ASP A 65 10.80 -17.99 8.85
N GLN A 66 11.28 -18.47 7.69
CA GLN A 66 11.36 -19.90 7.37
C GLN A 66 12.41 -20.62 8.24
N LYS A 67 13.59 -20.02 8.44
CA LYS A 67 14.64 -20.54 9.32
C LYS A 67 14.18 -20.65 10.78
N LEU A 68 13.37 -19.70 11.23
CA LEU A 68 12.84 -19.63 12.61
C LEU A 68 11.51 -20.38 12.81
N GLN A 69 10.98 -21.05 11.78
CA GLN A 69 9.69 -21.76 11.78
C GLN A 69 8.49 -20.89 12.20
N LEU A 70 8.55 -19.58 11.94
CA LEU A 70 7.48 -18.65 12.30
C LEU A 70 6.35 -18.67 11.23
N HIS A 71 5.12 -18.40 11.67
CA HIS A 71 3.99 -18.18 10.76
C HIS A 71 4.05 -16.73 10.24
N SER A 72 4.15 -16.58 8.91
CA SER A 72 4.23 -15.30 8.18
C SER A 72 3.10 -15.19 7.16
N SER A 73 2.68 -13.97 6.80
CA SER A 73 1.55 -13.73 5.88
C SER A 73 1.81 -14.28 4.47
N VAL A 74 3.07 -14.34 4.06
CA VAL A 74 3.48 -14.97 2.79
C VAL A 74 3.22 -16.47 2.80
N LYS A 75 3.39 -17.14 3.96
CA LYS A 75 3.05 -18.57 4.13
C LYS A 75 1.54 -18.81 4.14
N PHE A 76 0.76 -17.84 4.61
CA PHE A 76 -0.70 -17.91 4.63
C PHE A 76 -1.31 -17.69 3.23
N LEU A 77 -0.84 -16.67 2.52
CA LEU A 77 -1.29 -16.35 1.16
C LEU A 77 -0.72 -17.31 0.10
N GLY A 78 0.45 -17.89 0.36
CA GLY A 78 1.09 -18.90 -0.49
C GLY A 78 1.20 -18.44 -1.96
N PRO A 79 0.61 -19.17 -2.92
CA PRO A 79 0.68 -18.80 -4.34
C PRO A 79 -0.11 -17.53 -4.69
N TYR A 80 -1.01 -17.07 -3.82
CA TYR A 80 -1.89 -15.93 -4.07
C TYR A 80 -1.28 -14.58 -3.68
N VAL A 81 -0.08 -14.56 -3.07
CA VAL A 81 0.61 -13.33 -2.65
C VAL A 81 0.74 -12.33 -3.81
N HIS A 82 1.16 -12.80 -4.98
CA HIS A 82 1.30 -11.95 -6.16
C HIS A 82 -0.04 -11.43 -6.66
N LEU A 83 -1.08 -12.27 -6.68
CA LEU A 83 -2.43 -11.88 -7.08
C LEU A 83 -2.99 -10.81 -6.15
N PHE A 84 -2.80 -10.98 -4.83
CA PHE A 84 -3.22 -10.02 -3.83
C PHE A 84 -2.56 -8.65 -4.03
N ASN A 85 -1.23 -8.61 -4.22
CA ASN A 85 -0.52 -7.37 -4.53
C ASN A 85 -1.01 -6.73 -5.84
N THR A 86 -1.24 -7.50 -6.90
CA THR A 86 -1.75 -6.98 -8.16
C THR A 86 -3.14 -6.35 -7.99
N ILE A 87 -4.04 -7.00 -7.24
CA ILE A 87 -5.38 -6.46 -6.97
C ILE A 87 -5.29 -5.14 -6.20
N LEU A 88 -4.42 -5.05 -5.19
CA LEU A 88 -4.21 -3.82 -4.42
C LEU A 88 -3.65 -2.70 -5.31
N MET A 89 -2.64 -2.98 -6.13
CA MET A 89 -2.05 -1.99 -7.05
C MET A 89 -3.09 -1.44 -8.04
N ILE A 90 -3.91 -2.33 -8.63
CA ILE A 90 -5.00 -1.92 -9.54
C ILE A 90 -6.05 -1.11 -8.80
N GLY A 91 -6.45 -1.55 -7.59
CA GLY A 91 -7.38 -0.82 -6.72
C GLY A 91 -6.91 0.59 -6.44
N MET A 92 -5.64 0.75 -6.08
CA MET A 92 -5.02 2.05 -5.84
C MET A 92 -5.02 2.95 -7.08
N LEU A 93 -4.72 2.41 -8.27
CA LEU A 93 -4.79 3.18 -9.52
C LEU A 93 -6.20 3.68 -9.82
N MET A 94 -7.23 2.86 -9.57
CA MET A 94 -8.63 3.26 -9.76
C MET A 94 -9.03 4.39 -8.80
N VAL A 95 -8.62 4.30 -7.52
CA VAL A 95 -8.89 5.35 -6.54
C VAL A 95 -8.18 6.65 -6.94
N LEU A 96 -6.90 6.59 -7.30
CA LEU A 96 -6.15 7.77 -7.75
C LEU A 96 -6.76 8.39 -9.00
N ALA A 97 -7.19 7.58 -9.98
CA ALA A 97 -7.86 8.07 -11.19
C ALA A 97 -9.15 8.84 -10.89
N SER A 98 -9.90 8.42 -9.86
CA SER A 98 -11.12 9.11 -9.44
C SER A 98 -10.86 10.44 -8.73
N LEU A 99 -9.67 10.61 -8.13
CA LEU A 99 -9.27 11.82 -7.41
C LEU A 99 -8.58 12.85 -8.32
N THR A 100 -7.99 12.42 -9.43
CA THR A 100 -7.28 13.31 -10.36
C THR A 100 -8.20 13.92 -11.42
N SER A 101 -8.19 15.24 -11.55
CA SER A 101 -8.87 15.97 -12.63
C SER A 101 -7.90 16.79 -13.50
N THR A 102 -6.67 16.99 -13.06
CA THR A 102 -5.67 17.85 -13.72
C THR A 102 -4.76 17.05 -14.64
N LEU A 103 -4.23 17.69 -15.70
CA LEU A 103 -3.27 17.07 -16.62
C LEU A 103 -2.04 16.54 -15.88
N MET A 104 -1.54 17.30 -14.89
CA MET A 104 -0.44 16.88 -14.03
C MET A 104 -0.80 15.62 -13.23
N GLY A 105 -2.04 15.51 -12.74
CA GLY A 105 -2.51 14.31 -12.02
C GLY A 105 -2.51 13.08 -12.92
N TRP A 106 -2.98 13.22 -14.16
CA TRP A 106 -2.93 12.14 -15.14
C TRP A 106 -1.50 11.70 -15.48
N MET A 107 -0.56 12.65 -15.59
CA MET A 107 0.87 12.31 -15.77
C MET A 107 1.42 11.51 -14.57
N MET A 108 1.14 11.95 -13.34
CA MET A 108 1.56 11.24 -12.12
C MET A 108 0.93 9.86 -12.00
N LEU A 109 -0.30 9.69 -12.50
CA LEU A 109 -0.97 8.38 -12.55
C LEU A 109 -0.28 7.42 -13.51
N VAL A 110 0.13 7.89 -14.69
CA VAL A 110 0.92 7.09 -15.64
C VAL A 110 2.25 6.67 -15.02
N VAL A 111 2.95 7.59 -14.37
CA VAL A 111 4.21 7.29 -13.66
C VAL A 111 3.98 6.25 -12.55
N THR A 112 2.89 6.40 -11.78
CA THR A 112 2.50 5.41 -10.75
C THR A 112 2.26 4.04 -11.36
N GLY A 113 1.55 3.96 -12.50
CA GLY A 113 1.31 2.72 -13.21
C GLY A 113 2.59 2.04 -13.71
N LEU A 114 3.54 2.82 -14.24
CA LEU A 114 4.85 2.31 -14.65
C LEU A 114 5.66 1.79 -13.46
N LEU A 115 5.63 2.49 -12.32
CA LEU A 115 6.27 2.05 -11.09
C LEU A 115 5.66 0.74 -10.58
N PHE A 116 4.33 0.62 -10.55
CA PHE A 116 3.65 -0.61 -10.17
C PHE A 116 3.95 -1.78 -11.11
N PHE A 117 4.04 -1.52 -12.42
CA PHE A 117 4.45 -2.54 -13.37
C PHE A 117 5.89 -3.02 -13.09
N TRP A 118 6.81 -2.10 -12.81
CA TRP A 118 8.17 -2.43 -12.41
C TRP A 118 8.21 -3.23 -11.10
N GLN A 119 7.48 -2.80 -10.06
CA GLN A 119 7.39 -3.52 -8.79
C GLN A 119 6.82 -4.93 -8.99
N TRP A 120 5.78 -5.08 -9.80
CA TRP A 120 5.19 -6.37 -10.13
C TRP A 120 6.19 -7.29 -10.81
N TYR A 121 6.94 -6.77 -11.79
CA TYR A 121 7.99 -7.52 -12.49
C TYR A 121 9.09 -7.99 -11.54
N GLN A 122 9.57 -7.10 -10.66
CA GLN A 122 10.66 -7.39 -9.72
C GLN A 122 10.30 -8.41 -8.65
N LEU A 123 9.01 -8.50 -8.30
CA LEU A 123 8.52 -9.46 -7.33
C LEU A 123 8.15 -10.82 -7.95
N LYS A 124 8.23 -10.98 -9.28
CA LYS A 124 7.87 -12.22 -9.97
C LYS A 124 8.99 -13.27 -9.90
N ASP A 125 8.65 -14.54 -10.08
CA ASP A 125 9.57 -15.65 -10.41
C ASP A 125 10.72 -15.94 -9.41
N GLY A 126 10.57 -15.59 -8.13
CA GLY A 126 11.59 -15.88 -7.10
C GLY A 126 12.59 -14.75 -6.83
N TYR A 127 12.61 -13.70 -7.64
CA TYR A 127 13.50 -12.54 -7.49
C TYR A 127 13.17 -11.62 -6.30
N TRP A 128 12.05 -11.88 -5.63
CA TRP A 128 11.58 -11.09 -4.48
C TRP A 128 12.54 -11.14 -3.29
N GLN A 129 13.36 -12.19 -3.15
CA GLN A 129 14.30 -12.31 -2.03
C GLN A 129 15.38 -11.21 -2.04
N GLU A 130 15.84 -10.81 -3.23
CA GLU A 130 16.83 -9.73 -3.39
C GLU A 130 16.18 -8.37 -3.64
N ASN A 131 15.00 -8.36 -4.29
CA ASN A 131 14.38 -7.13 -4.77
C ASN A 131 13.24 -6.59 -3.87
N ALA A 132 12.79 -7.32 -2.84
CA ALA A 132 11.72 -6.85 -1.97
C ALA A 132 12.07 -5.55 -1.23
N ILE A 133 13.30 -5.38 -0.75
CA ILE A 133 13.73 -4.15 -0.06
C ILE A 133 13.78 -2.95 -1.03
N PRO A 134 14.41 -3.03 -2.22
CA PRO A 134 14.33 -1.97 -3.22
C PRO A 134 12.89 -1.61 -3.62
N VAL A 135 12.04 -2.61 -3.79
CA VAL A 135 10.62 -2.41 -4.11
C VAL A 135 9.89 -1.73 -2.97
N PHE A 136 10.12 -2.13 -1.72
CA PHE A 136 9.58 -1.46 -0.54
C PHE A 136 10.02 0.01 -0.47
N LEU A 137 11.31 0.30 -0.59
CA LEU A 137 11.85 1.66 -0.58
C LEU A 137 11.25 2.54 -1.69
N SER A 138 10.85 1.95 -2.83
CA SER A 138 10.23 2.68 -3.92
C SER A 138 8.89 3.35 -3.54
N HIS A 139 8.21 2.86 -2.49
CA HIS A 139 6.96 3.44 -1.99
C HIS A 139 7.14 4.83 -1.39
N MET A 140 8.34 5.16 -0.91
CA MET A 140 8.68 6.50 -0.44
C MET A 140 8.58 7.52 -1.58
N TYR A 141 9.09 7.19 -2.77
CA TYR A 141 9.01 8.06 -3.95
C TYR A 141 7.57 8.25 -4.41
N LEU A 142 6.77 7.19 -4.33
CA LEU A 142 5.35 7.22 -4.68
C LEU A 142 4.60 8.19 -3.76
N GLY A 143 4.81 8.10 -2.45
CA GLY A 143 4.25 9.06 -1.49
C GLY A 143 4.69 10.51 -1.77
N GLY A 144 5.99 10.73 -1.96
CA GLY A 144 6.53 12.07 -2.24
C GLY A 144 5.97 12.71 -3.51
N MET A 145 5.79 11.91 -4.57
CA MET A 145 5.23 12.36 -5.84
C MET A 145 3.78 12.87 -5.71
N TRP A 146 2.94 12.14 -4.98
CA TRP A 146 1.54 12.53 -4.77
C TRP A 146 1.39 13.70 -3.78
N VAL A 147 2.25 13.80 -2.77
CA VAL A 147 2.31 14.99 -1.89
C VAL A 147 2.70 16.24 -2.70
N PHE A 148 3.67 16.12 -3.60
CA PHE A 148 4.05 17.23 -4.49
C PHE A 148 2.88 17.67 -5.38
N TRP A 149 2.13 16.71 -5.94
CA TRP A 149 0.94 17.02 -6.75
C TRP A 149 -0.15 17.75 -5.94
N LEU A 150 -0.39 17.34 -4.69
CA LEU A 150 -1.34 18.03 -3.80
C LEU A 150 -0.88 19.47 -3.50
N TYR A 151 0.41 19.67 -3.23
CA TYR A 151 0.95 21.01 -2.98
C TYR A 151 0.86 21.92 -4.21
N ALA A 152 1.03 21.38 -5.42
CA ALA A 152 0.94 22.15 -6.66
C ALA A 152 -0.49 22.65 -6.99
N GLN A 153 -1.51 22.27 -6.21
CA GLN A 153 -2.90 22.70 -6.39
C GLN A 153 -3.38 23.75 -5.39
N ILE A 154 -2.59 24.02 -4.35
CA ILE A 154 -2.85 25.05 -3.33
C ILE A 154 -2.29 26.38 -3.83
#